data_AF-A0A3S2BI39-F1
#
_entry.id   AF-A0A3S2BI39-F1
#
_cell.length_a   1.000
_cell.length_b   1.000
_cell.length_c   1.000
_cell.angle_alpha   90.00
_cell.angle_beta   90.00
_cell.angle_gamma   90.00
#
_symmetry.space_group_name_H-M   'P 1'
#
loop_
_entity.id
_entity.type
_entity.pdbx_description
1 polymer ?
#
loop_
_entity_poly.entity_id
_entity_poly.type
_entity_poly.pdbx_seq_one_letter_code
_entity_poly.pdbx_strand_id
1 'polypeptide(L)'
;MVPVMAAMVVTGGHTLKGSDSVVTVDQLDPGADTIAQQGAETVPEEPATSAIAAPQPPKPAPHSRAIDPQFVAPPELPAEGLERVEPREPLSKLALAVPPKPKMPDDWNGTKLFQPVAPAAGLIEAKGYSVAVSGIDLVRQDETCSEDGKSWPCGVRARTAFRAFLRGRAVVCTVPP
;
A
#
# COMPACT_ATOMS: atom_id res chain seq x y z
N MET A 1 39.47 48.72 -24.75
CA MET A 1 38.50 48.13 -25.70
C MET A 1 38.05 46.81 -25.09
N VAL A 2 36.85 46.77 -24.52
CA VAL A 2 36.31 45.63 -23.75
C VAL A 2 35.58 44.69 -24.72
N PRO A 3 35.83 43.37 -24.75
CA PRO A 3 35.02 42.46 -25.55
C PRO A 3 33.76 42.10 -24.77
N VAL A 4 32.60 42.39 -25.37
CA VAL A 4 31.29 41.90 -24.91
C VAL A 4 31.11 40.50 -25.51
N MET A 5 31.01 39.49 -24.65
CA MET A 5 30.64 38.12 -25.05
C MET A 5 29.12 37.97 -24.93
N ALA A 6 28.45 37.71 -26.06
CA ALA A 6 27.04 37.34 -26.10
C ALA A 6 26.92 35.81 -26.11
N ALA A 7 26.13 35.24 -25.20
CA ALA A 7 25.82 33.81 -25.16
C ALA A 7 24.37 33.60 -25.58
N MET A 8 24.14 32.77 -26.60
CA MET A 8 22.82 32.26 -26.96
C MET A 8 22.57 30.94 -26.21
N VAL A 9 21.43 30.86 -25.53
CA VAL A 9 20.92 29.61 -24.94
C VAL A 9 19.76 29.13 -25.80
N VAL A 10 19.87 27.91 -26.33
CA VAL A 10 18.81 27.23 -27.07
C VAL A 10 18.24 26.13 -26.18
N THR A 11 16.96 26.25 -25.82
CA THR A 11 16.20 25.22 -25.11
C THR A 11 15.41 24.41 -26.12
N GLY A 12 15.69 23.11 -26.24
CA GLY A 12 14.95 22.18 -27.10
C GLY A 12 13.94 21.36 -26.31
N GLY A 13 12.70 21.25 -26.81
CA GLY A 13 11.65 20.44 -26.21
C GLY A 13 11.48 19.04 -26.78
N HIS A 14 10.80 18.19 -25.99
CA HIS A 14 10.42 16.83 -26.36
C HIS A 14 8.93 16.56 -26.08
N THR A 15 8.32 15.74 -26.95
CA THR A 15 6.88 15.45 -26.98
C THR A 15 6.58 14.01 -26.53
N LEU A 16 5.46 13.79 -25.82
CA LEU A 16 4.87 12.47 -25.59
C LEU A 16 3.33 12.53 -25.68
N LYS A 17 2.75 11.53 -26.36
CA LYS A 17 1.33 11.44 -26.76
C LYS A 17 0.53 10.66 -25.71
N GLY A 18 -0.56 11.25 -25.20
CA GLY A 18 -1.47 10.62 -24.23
C GLY A 18 -2.91 10.68 -24.68
N SER A 19 -3.65 9.59 -24.46
CA SER A 19 -5.09 9.43 -24.71
C SER A 19 -5.91 9.63 -23.43
N ASP A 20 -7.04 10.33 -23.54
CA ASP A 20 -7.95 10.65 -22.44
C ASP A 20 -8.91 9.50 -22.08
N SER A 21 -9.22 9.36 -20.78
CA SER A 21 -10.38 8.61 -20.30
C SER A 21 -10.88 9.23 -19.00
N VAL A 22 -12.16 9.63 -19.00
CA VAL A 22 -12.87 10.27 -17.88
C VAL A 22 -13.75 9.23 -17.18
N VAL A 23 -13.84 9.29 -15.84
CA VAL A 23 -14.75 8.46 -15.02
C VAL A 23 -15.46 9.37 -14.01
N THR A 24 -16.79 9.26 -13.92
CA THR A 24 -17.65 9.96 -12.95
C THR A 24 -18.10 9.02 -11.83
N VAL A 25 -18.28 9.54 -10.61
CA VAL A 25 -18.66 8.80 -9.39
C VAL A 25 -20.01 9.31 -8.89
N ASP A 26 -20.88 8.38 -8.47
CA ASP A 26 -22.23 8.64 -7.93
C ASP A 26 -22.25 8.63 -6.39
N GLN A 27 -23.19 9.35 -5.76
CA GLN A 27 -23.20 9.67 -4.32
C GLN A 27 -24.41 9.06 -3.59
N LEU A 28 -24.21 8.60 -2.34
CA LEU A 28 -25.20 7.87 -1.52
C LEU A 28 -25.75 8.72 -0.35
N ASP A 29 -27.02 8.53 -0.01
CA ASP A 29 -27.81 9.26 1.01
C ASP A 29 -27.89 8.49 2.36
N PRO A 30 -27.71 9.11 3.54
CA PRO A 30 -27.72 8.44 4.83
C PRO A 30 -29.02 8.71 5.62
N GLY A 31 -29.78 7.66 5.95
CA GLY A 31 -30.90 7.80 6.88
C GLY A 31 -31.57 6.49 7.27
N ALA A 32 -31.12 5.87 8.35
CA ALA A 32 -31.90 4.93 9.17
C ALA A 32 -31.19 4.60 10.49
N ASP A 33 -31.21 5.53 11.45
CA ASP A 33 -30.96 5.25 12.86
C ASP A 33 -32.30 5.16 13.59
N THR A 34 -32.60 4.04 14.26
CA THR A 34 -33.38 4.02 15.51
C THR A 34 -33.28 2.66 16.21
N ILE A 35 -33.14 2.75 17.53
CA ILE A 35 -32.66 1.75 18.48
C ILE A 35 -33.85 1.14 19.25
N ALA A 36 -33.78 -0.12 19.65
CA ALA A 36 -34.63 -0.69 20.70
C ALA A 36 -33.78 -1.37 21.80
N GLN A 37 -33.83 -0.81 23.00
CA GLN A 37 -33.32 -1.37 24.26
C GLN A 37 -34.34 -2.34 24.86
N GLN A 38 -33.89 -3.47 25.40
CA GLN A 38 -34.59 -4.24 26.44
C GLN A 38 -33.55 -4.67 27.48
N GLY A 39 -33.87 -4.42 28.76
CA GLY A 39 -32.98 -4.60 29.89
C GLY A 39 -33.36 -5.72 30.85
N ALA A 40 -32.76 -5.59 32.03
CA ALA A 40 -33.00 -6.27 33.31
C ALA A 40 -32.24 -7.59 33.56
N GLU A 41 -31.26 -7.45 34.47
CA GLU A 41 -30.54 -8.47 35.23
C GLU A 41 -31.45 -9.48 35.94
N THR A 42 -30.96 -10.70 36.09
CA THR A 42 -31.23 -11.55 37.26
C THR A 42 -30.08 -12.56 37.39
N VAL A 43 -29.25 -12.35 38.41
CA VAL A 43 -28.26 -13.33 38.90
C VAL A 43 -28.92 -14.10 40.04
N PRO A 44 -28.88 -15.45 40.00
CA PRO A 44 -28.77 -16.21 41.25
C PRO A 44 -27.49 -17.03 41.36
N GLU A 45 -26.81 -16.75 42.46
CA GLU A 45 -25.94 -17.54 43.35
C GLU A 45 -25.65 -19.02 43.03
N GLU A 46 -24.35 -19.33 43.06
CA GLU A 46 -23.71 -20.65 43.06
C GLU A 46 -24.05 -21.45 44.34
N PRO A 47 -24.15 -22.79 44.24
CA PRO A 47 -23.44 -23.55 45.25
C PRO A 47 -22.59 -24.70 44.68
N ALA A 48 -21.46 -24.86 45.35
CA ALA A 48 -20.74 -26.10 45.61
C ALA A 48 -20.04 -26.77 44.40
N THR A 49 -18.74 -26.51 44.34
CA THR A 49 -17.66 -27.39 43.90
C THR A 49 -18.03 -28.88 44.01
N SER A 50 -18.51 -29.44 42.90
CA SER A 50 -18.55 -30.87 42.68
C SER A 50 -17.35 -31.22 41.80
N ALA A 51 -16.57 -32.21 42.25
CA ALA A 51 -15.28 -32.60 41.72
C ALA A 51 -15.23 -32.60 40.18
N ILE A 52 -14.40 -31.73 39.61
CA ILE A 52 -14.11 -31.71 38.17
C ILE A 52 -13.38 -33.01 37.85
N ALA A 53 -14.07 -33.93 37.17
CA ALA A 53 -13.43 -35.07 36.53
C ALA A 53 -12.33 -34.55 35.59
N ALA A 54 -11.20 -35.25 35.56
CA ALA A 54 -10.05 -34.89 34.71
C ALA A 54 -10.53 -34.54 33.29
N PRO A 55 -10.06 -33.43 32.67
CA PRO A 55 -10.50 -33.03 31.35
C PRO A 55 -10.25 -34.20 30.38
N GLN A 56 -11.31 -34.82 29.89
CA GLN A 56 -11.18 -35.63 28.70
C GLN A 56 -10.66 -34.72 27.60
N PRO A 57 -9.67 -35.16 26.80
CA PRO A 57 -9.21 -34.40 25.65
C PRO A 57 -10.43 -33.93 24.85
N PRO A 58 -10.55 -32.63 24.52
CA PRO A 58 -11.68 -32.14 23.74
C PRO A 58 -11.73 -32.94 22.45
N LYS A 59 -12.85 -33.64 22.23
CA LYS A 59 -13.09 -34.36 20.99
C LYS A 59 -12.93 -33.35 19.85
N PRO A 60 -12.01 -33.57 18.89
CA PRO A 60 -11.73 -32.57 17.87
C PRO A 60 -13.03 -32.25 17.14
N ALA A 61 -13.45 -30.98 17.23
CA ALA A 61 -14.58 -30.50 16.46
C ALA A 61 -14.24 -30.67 14.98
N PRO A 62 -15.18 -31.13 14.14
CA PRO A 62 -14.94 -31.21 12.71
C PRO A 62 -14.60 -29.81 12.19
N HIS A 63 -13.33 -29.59 11.84
CA HIS A 63 -12.83 -28.32 11.32
C HIS A 63 -13.27 -28.06 9.87
N SER A 64 -14.02 -28.98 9.26
CA SER A 64 -14.61 -28.82 7.95
C SER A 64 -16.00 -28.19 8.03
N ARG A 65 -16.27 -27.26 7.11
CA ARG A 65 -17.64 -26.76 6.89
C ARG A 65 -18.52 -27.92 6.41
N ALA A 66 -19.78 -27.95 6.83
CA ALA A 66 -20.75 -28.90 6.30
C ALA A 66 -20.95 -28.65 4.80
N ILE A 67 -20.72 -29.68 4.00
CA ILE A 67 -20.97 -29.72 2.55
C ILE A 67 -22.16 -30.66 2.33
N ASP A 68 -23.00 -30.38 1.34
CA ASP A 68 -24.16 -31.24 1.02
C ASP A 68 -23.70 -32.66 0.64
N PRO A 69 -24.02 -33.68 1.46
CA PRO A 69 -23.57 -35.05 1.23
C PRO A 69 -24.26 -35.72 0.04
N GLN A 70 -25.35 -35.17 -0.50
CA GLN A 70 -25.99 -35.69 -1.70
C GLN A 70 -25.25 -35.31 -2.99
N PHE A 71 -24.42 -34.26 -2.97
CA PHE A 71 -23.68 -33.78 -4.14
C PHE A 71 -22.18 -34.07 -4.08
N VAL A 72 -21.58 -34.11 -2.88
CA VAL A 72 -20.15 -34.41 -2.71
C VAL A 72 -19.96 -35.27 -1.47
N ALA A 73 -19.54 -36.53 -1.65
CA ALA A 73 -19.20 -37.40 -0.54
C ALA A 73 -17.88 -36.96 0.10
N PRO A 74 -17.85 -36.58 1.40
CA PRO A 74 -16.60 -36.32 2.10
C PRO A 74 -15.75 -37.60 2.18
N PRO A 75 -14.42 -37.51 2.05
CA PRO A 75 -13.55 -38.66 2.25
C PRO A 75 -13.67 -39.17 3.70
N GLU A 76 -13.62 -40.49 3.87
CA GLU A 76 -13.60 -41.12 5.20
C GLU A 76 -12.29 -40.75 5.90
N LEU A 77 -12.37 -39.87 6.90
CA LEU A 77 -11.23 -39.52 7.75
C LEU A 77 -11.23 -40.44 8.97
N PRO A 78 -10.10 -41.10 9.31
CA PRO A 78 -9.99 -41.88 10.53
C PRO A 78 -10.25 -40.99 11.75
N ALA A 79 -10.79 -41.57 12.83
CA ALA A 79 -11.09 -40.87 14.07
C ALA A 79 -9.83 -40.45 14.86
N GLU A 80 -8.68 -41.01 14.49
CA GLU A 80 -7.34 -40.59 14.92
C GLU A 80 -7.08 -39.16 14.41
N GLY A 81 -6.48 -38.31 15.24
CA GLY A 81 -6.19 -36.93 14.87
C GLY A 81 -5.34 -36.81 13.61
N LEU A 82 -5.46 -35.69 12.89
CA LEU A 82 -4.63 -35.43 11.72
C LEU A 82 -3.18 -35.15 12.15
N GLU A 83 -2.22 -35.88 11.57
CA GLU A 83 -0.80 -35.63 11.77
C GLU A 83 -0.26 -34.64 10.74
N ARG A 84 0.60 -33.72 11.17
CA ARG A 84 1.28 -32.79 10.27
C ARG A 84 2.42 -33.52 9.56
N VAL A 85 2.15 -33.92 8.33
CA VAL A 85 3.18 -34.43 7.41
C VAL A 85 4.06 -33.26 6.94
N GLU A 86 5.36 -33.52 6.78
CA GLU A 86 6.29 -32.56 6.19
C GLU A 86 5.81 -32.09 4.80
N PRO A 87 6.08 -30.83 4.40
CA PRO A 87 5.68 -30.32 3.11
C PRO A 87 6.19 -31.22 1.97
N ARG A 88 5.29 -31.64 1.09
CA ARG A 88 5.65 -32.41 -0.10
C ARG A 88 6.62 -31.61 -0.97
N GLU A 89 7.54 -32.31 -1.64
CA GLU A 89 8.38 -31.71 -2.66
C GLU A 89 7.53 -31.00 -3.75
N PRO A 90 7.99 -29.84 -4.26
CA PRO A 90 7.29 -29.12 -5.32
C PRO A 90 7.03 -30.02 -6.52
N LEU A 91 5.79 -30.01 -7.03
CA LEU A 91 5.38 -30.81 -8.18
C LEU A 91 6.15 -30.48 -9.48
N SER A 92 6.82 -29.33 -9.53
CA SER A 92 7.70 -28.94 -10.63
C SER A 92 8.65 -27.81 -10.21
N LYS A 93 9.62 -27.49 -11.07
CA LYS A 93 10.51 -26.31 -10.89
C LYS A 93 9.76 -24.97 -10.88
N LEU A 94 8.57 -24.91 -11.46
CA LEU A 94 7.73 -23.69 -11.44
C LEU A 94 7.01 -23.53 -10.10
N ALA A 95 6.82 -24.62 -9.35
CA ALA A 95 6.24 -24.60 -8.01
C ALA A 95 7.30 -24.33 -6.92
N LEU A 96 8.55 -24.04 -7.30
CA LEU A 96 9.56 -23.58 -6.36
C LEU A 96 9.15 -22.22 -5.79
N ALA A 97 9.34 -22.06 -4.48
CA ALA A 97 9.16 -20.78 -3.83
C ALA A 97 10.03 -19.73 -4.55
N VAL A 98 9.44 -18.55 -4.80
CA VAL A 98 10.19 -17.43 -5.39
C VAL A 98 11.38 -17.13 -4.48
N PRO A 99 12.61 -17.05 -5.04
CA PRO A 99 13.78 -16.71 -4.26
C PRO A 99 13.56 -15.42 -3.46
N PRO A 100 14.11 -15.32 -2.23
CA PRO A 100 14.03 -14.09 -1.47
C PRO A 100 14.56 -12.93 -2.31
N LYS A 101 13.86 -11.79 -2.29
CA LYS A 101 14.29 -10.60 -3.02
C LYS A 101 15.72 -10.26 -2.62
N PRO A 102 16.61 -9.97 -3.58
CA PRO A 102 17.98 -9.56 -3.25
C PRO A 102 17.93 -8.38 -2.28
N LYS A 103 18.78 -8.44 -1.24
CA LYS A 103 18.95 -7.31 -0.34
C LYS A 103 19.48 -6.14 -1.17
N MET A 104 18.80 -5.01 -1.06
CA MET A 104 19.26 -3.77 -1.67
C MET A 104 20.63 -3.43 -1.07
N PRO A 105 21.56 -2.84 -1.84
CA PRO A 105 22.88 -2.46 -1.31
C PRO A 105 22.74 -1.63 -0.03
N ASP A 106 23.49 -1.99 1.01
CA ASP A 106 23.45 -1.33 2.34
C ASP A 106 24.00 0.11 2.31
N ASP A 107 24.55 0.55 1.17
CA ASP A 107 25.28 1.83 1.05
C ASP A 107 24.38 3.08 1.04
N TRP A 108 23.05 2.93 1.06
CA TRP A 108 22.12 4.06 1.18
C TRP A 108 21.98 4.53 2.64
N ASN A 109 23.05 5.14 3.15
CA ASN A 109 23.17 5.73 4.50
C ASN A 109 22.35 7.02 4.73
N GLY A 110 21.16 7.14 4.13
CA GLY A 110 20.30 8.33 4.28
C GLY A 110 19.19 8.14 5.32
N THR A 111 18.61 9.25 5.75
CA THR A 111 17.41 9.25 6.59
C THR A 111 16.20 8.86 5.76
N LYS A 112 15.45 7.86 6.24
CA LYS A 112 14.21 7.43 5.58
C LYS A 112 13.05 8.37 5.93
N LEU A 113 12.59 9.08 4.93
CA LEU A 113 11.44 9.97 4.98
C LEU A 113 10.19 9.18 4.53
N PHE A 114 9.29 8.96 5.48
CA PHE A 114 8.02 8.26 5.25
C PHE A 114 6.93 9.27 4.95
N GLN A 115 5.91 8.81 4.21
CA GLN A 115 4.75 9.61 3.82
C GLN A 115 5.14 10.95 3.17
N PRO A 116 6.01 10.93 2.13
CA PRO A 116 6.45 12.15 1.48
C PRO A 116 5.28 12.88 0.80
N VAL A 117 5.20 14.19 1.05
CA VAL A 117 4.29 15.11 0.37
C VAL A 117 5.12 15.96 -0.60
N ALA A 118 4.63 16.12 -1.83
CA ALA A 118 5.31 16.94 -2.84
C ALA A 118 4.51 18.24 -3.10
N PRO A 119 4.94 19.39 -2.54
CA PRO A 119 4.34 20.70 -2.84
C PRO A 119 4.61 21.17 -4.28
N ALA A 120 5.76 20.79 -4.84
CA ALA A 120 6.20 21.10 -6.21
C ALA A 120 6.92 19.88 -6.83
N ALA A 121 7.20 19.91 -8.13
CA ALA A 121 8.00 18.86 -8.74
C ALA A 121 9.45 18.97 -8.26
N GLY A 122 10.00 17.89 -7.70
CA GLY A 122 11.37 17.89 -7.17
C GLY A 122 11.50 18.38 -5.72
N LEU A 123 10.43 18.81 -5.07
CA LEU A 123 10.43 19.20 -3.66
C LEU A 123 9.64 18.19 -2.83
N ILE A 124 10.22 17.72 -1.73
CA ILE A 124 9.66 16.70 -0.85
C ILE A 124 9.59 17.24 0.58
N GLU A 125 8.42 17.17 1.18
CA GLU A 125 8.18 17.49 2.59
C GLU A 125 7.81 16.22 3.35
N ALA A 126 8.55 15.92 4.42
CA ALA A 126 8.29 14.77 5.28
C ALA A 126 9.03 14.90 6.61
N LYS A 127 8.39 14.48 7.71
CA LYS A 127 8.99 14.46 9.06
C LYS A 127 9.63 15.80 9.47
N GLY A 128 9.07 16.93 9.04
CA GLY A 128 9.60 18.27 9.32
C GLY A 128 10.76 18.71 8.42
N TYR A 129 11.23 17.86 7.50
CA TYR A 129 12.23 18.23 6.51
C TYR A 129 11.56 18.70 5.22
N SER A 130 12.19 19.69 4.58
CA SER A 130 11.93 20.10 3.20
C SER A 130 13.19 19.81 2.37
N VAL A 131 13.09 18.87 1.43
CA VAL A 131 14.22 18.32 0.66
C VAL A 131 13.98 18.51 -0.82
N ALA A 132 14.91 19.18 -1.50
CA ALA A 132 14.93 19.30 -2.95
C ALA A 132 15.78 18.18 -3.57
N VAL A 133 15.33 17.65 -4.70
CA VAL A 133 16.12 16.70 -5.50
C VAL A 133 17.31 17.44 -6.10
N SER A 134 18.52 16.91 -5.90
CA SER A 134 19.75 17.51 -6.43
C SER A 134 19.87 17.34 -7.94
N GLY A 135 20.40 18.35 -8.62
CA GLY A 135 20.72 18.30 -10.05
C GLY A 135 19.53 18.47 -10.98
N ILE A 136 18.38 18.94 -10.49
CA ILE A 136 17.23 19.30 -11.32
C ILE A 136 16.75 20.72 -11.02
N ASP A 137 16.13 21.34 -12.02
CA ASP A 137 15.38 22.58 -11.81
C ASP A 137 14.00 22.26 -11.24
N LEU A 138 13.66 22.94 -10.14
CA LEU A 138 12.37 22.77 -9.48
C LEU A 138 11.28 23.44 -10.33
N VAL A 139 10.25 22.67 -10.69
CA VAL A 139 9.07 23.20 -11.39
C VAL A 139 8.00 23.53 -10.35
N ARG A 140 7.70 24.83 -10.20
CA ARG A 140 6.70 25.28 -9.23
C ARG A 140 5.29 24.83 -9.65
N GLN A 141 4.38 24.68 -8.69
CA GLN A 141 3.00 24.25 -9.00
C GLN A 141 2.30 25.19 -10.00
N ASP A 142 2.51 26.49 -9.85
CA ASP A 142 1.89 27.57 -10.63
C ASP A 142 2.63 27.87 -11.95
N GLU A 143 3.67 27.10 -12.26
CA GLU A 143 4.50 27.32 -13.44
C GLU A 143 3.80 26.90 -14.73
N THR A 144 4.02 27.70 -15.76
CA THR A 144 3.48 27.52 -17.10
C THR A 144 4.62 27.52 -18.09
N CYS A 145 4.67 26.50 -18.93
CA CYS A 145 5.70 26.34 -19.95
C CYS A 145 5.10 26.70 -21.31
N SER A 146 5.95 27.14 -22.24
CA SER A 146 5.53 27.47 -23.61
C SER A 146 6.49 26.85 -24.61
N GLU A 147 5.94 26.17 -25.60
CA GLU A 147 6.70 25.60 -26.72
C GLU A 147 5.86 25.71 -27.99
N ASP A 148 6.48 26.12 -29.10
CA ASP A 148 5.82 26.37 -30.38
C ASP A 148 4.57 27.28 -30.26
N GLY A 149 4.64 28.27 -29.38
CA GLY A 149 3.54 29.21 -29.10
C GLY A 149 2.36 28.61 -28.33
N LYS A 150 2.46 27.36 -27.89
CA LYS A 150 1.44 26.70 -27.05
C LYS A 150 1.88 26.77 -25.61
N SER A 151 1.02 27.34 -24.77
CA SER A 151 1.22 27.44 -23.33
C SER A 151 0.45 26.32 -22.61
N TRP A 152 1.06 25.70 -21.60
CA TRP A 152 0.38 24.70 -20.77
C TRP A 152 0.87 24.71 -19.32
N PRO A 153 0.04 24.24 -18.35
CA PRO A 153 0.37 24.23 -16.93
C PRO A 153 1.35 23.09 -16.60
N CYS A 154 2.62 23.25 -16.97
CA CYS A 154 3.65 22.26 -16.73
C CYS A 154 3.87 22.00 -15.24
N GLY A 155 3.72 23.02 -14.39
CA GLY A 155 3.85 22.90 -12.93
C GLY A 155 2.88 21.91 -12.31
N VAL A 156 1.58 22.05 -12.60
CA VAL A 156 0.55 21.14 -12.10
C VAL A 156 0.79 19.72 -12.61
N ARG A 157 1.17 19.55 -13.88
CA ARG A 157 1.46 18.25 -14.48
C ARG A 157 2.68 17.58 -13.84
N ALA A 158 3.80 18.30 -13.73
CA ALA A 158 5.04 17.80 -13.15
C ALA A 158 4.85 17.41 -11.67
N ARG A 159 4.18 18.26 -10.89
CA ARG A 159 3.85 17.94 -9.49
C ARG A 159 2.97 16.70 -9.37
N THR A 160 1.98 16.55 -10.25
CA THR A 160 1.08 15.39 -10.24
C THR A 160 1.83 14.10 -10.55
N ALA A 161 2.70 14.13 -11.56
CA ALA A 161 3.58 13.00 -11.88
C ALA A 161 4.50 12.66 -10.71
N PHE A 162 5.09 13.66 -10.06
CA PHE A 162 5.98 13.46 -8.92
C PHE A 162 5.23 12.90 -7.69
N ARG A 163 4.02 13.38 -7.39
CA ARG A 163 3.15 12.81 -6.34
C ARG A 163 2.76 11.37 -6.64
N ALA A 164 2.48 11.05 -7.90
CA ALA A 164 2.19 9.68 -8.31
C ALA A 164 3.41 8.77 -8.16
N PHE A 165 4.60 9.28 -8.49
CA PHE A 165 5.85 8.59 -8.22
C PHE A 165 6.04 8.34 -6.72
N LEU A 166 5.80 9.30 -5.84
CA LEU A 166 6.01 9.13 -4.40
C LEU A 166 4.96 8.24 -3.70
N ARG A 167 3.80 8.01 -4.31
CA ARG A 167 2.69 7.25 -3.70
C ARG A 167 3.13 5.83 -3.32
N GLY A 168 2.91 5.47 -2.05
CA GLY A 168 3.23 4.16 -1.49
C GLY A 168 4.74 3.91 -1.30
N ARG A 169 5.58 4.93 -1.43
CA ARG A 169 7.03 4.83 -1.28
C ARG A 169 7.53 5.68 -0.11
N ALA A 170 8.60 5.21 0.51
CA ALA A 170 9.44 6.02 1.39
C ALA A 170 10.72 6.35 0.62
N VAL A 171 11.20 7.57 0.76
CA VAL A 171 12.44 8.02 0.11
C VAL A 171 13.56 8.05 1.14
N VAL A 172 14.76 7.70 0.70
CA VAL A 172 15.97 7.79 1.51
C VAL A 172 16.70 9.05 1.07
N CYS A 173 16.86 10.00 1.99
CA CYS A 173 17.42 11.32 1.71
C CYS A 173 18.56 11.63 2.68
N THR A 174 19.58 12.33 2.20
CA THR A 174 20.59 12.93 3.06
C THR A 174 20.02 14.24 3.62
N VAL A 175 19.73 14.28 4.93
CA VAL A 175 19.19 15.46 5.62
C VAL A 175 20.14 15.88 6.74
N PRO A 176 20.19 17.17 7.10
CA PRO A 176 20.93 17.64 8.27
C PRO A 176 20.44 16.95 9.57
N PRO A 177 21.34 16.77 10.56
CA PRO A 177 21.00 16.18 11.86
C PRO A 177 20.04 17.05 12.68
#